data_AF-A8H217-F1
#
_entry.id   AF-A8H217-F1
#
_cell.length_a   1.000
_cell.length_b   1.000
_cell.length_c   1.000
_cell.angle_alpha   90.00
_cell.angle_beta   90.00
_cell.angle_gamma   90.00
#
_symmetry.space_group_name_H-M   'P 1'
#
loop_
_entity.id
_entity.type
_entity.pdbx_description
1 polymer ?
#
loop_
_entity_poly.entity_id
_entity_poly.type
_entity_poly.pdbx_seq_one_letter_code
_entity_poly.pdbx_strand_id
1 'polypeptide(L)'
;MYNIRKLNIKNNPQAIVTAISYESPLSLISEIEQELSSLFGSDFFGEVIFDLLCSNGFEWNRFMSMEFEGSALKRSSARIMDESELSPLLIELQSQLFASKPEYLVDTILTSQEIAILMSSASNKSVALYC
;
A
#
# COMPACT_ATOMS: atom_id res chain seq x y z
N MET A 1 -5.91 -10.33 4.14
CA MET A 1 -4.79 -10.69 3.23
C MET A 1 -4.05 -9.44 2.75
N TYR A 2 -2.75 -9.53 2.44
CA TYR A 2 -1.95 -8.38 2.01
C TYR A 2 -0.89 -8.74 0.96
N ASN A 3 -0.35 -7.71 0.30
CA ASN A 3 0.85 -7.80 -0.54
C ASN A 3 1.88 -6.78 -0.05
N ILE A 4 3.13 -7.22 0.13
CA ILE A 4 4.22 -6.34 0.56
C ILE A 4 5.23 -6.12 -0.56
N ARG A 5 5.75 -4.89 -0.67
CA ARG A 5 6.75 -4.52 -1.67
C ARG A 5 7.74 -3.51 -1.13
N LYS A 6 8.97 -3.58 -1.65
CA LYS A 6 9.98 -2.53 -1.48
C LYS A 6 9.70 -1.36 -2.41
N LEU A 7 9.75 -0.15 -1.87
CA LEU A 7 9.75 1.09 -2.63
C LEU A 7 11.19 1.51 -2.91
N ASN A 8 11.52 1.75 -4.18
CA ASN A 8 12.83 2.26 -4.59
C ASN A 8 12.84 3.79 -4.53
N ILE A 9 12.70 4.34 -3.32
CA ILE A 9 12.76 5.79 -3.07
C ILE A 9 14.15 6.12 -2.54
N LYS A 10 14.77 7.20 -3.05
CA LYS A 10 16.13 7.61 -2.62
C LYS A 10 16.08 8.04 -1.15
N ASN A 11 17.04 7.55 -0.34
CA ASN A 11 17.39 7.96 1.03
C ASN A 11 16.78 7.22 2.24
N ASN A 12 15.97 6.18 2.07
CA ASN A 12 15.78 5.12 3.08
C ASN A 12 15.03 3.98 2.40
N PRO A 13 15.21 2.71 2.80
CA PRO A 13 14.29 1.69 2.34
C PRO A 13 12.90 2.04 2.90
N GLN A 14 11.94 2.29 2.01
CA GLN A 14 10.53 2.42 2.33
C GLN A 14 9.84 1.15 1.84
N ALA A 15 8.91 0.61 2.61
CA ALA A 15 8.11 -0.53 2.20
C ALA A 15 6.64 -0.11 2.11
N ILE A 16 5.87 -0.83 1.28
CA ILE A 16 4.42 -0.68 1.26
C ILE A 16 3.74 -2.02 1.46
N VAL A 17 2.75 -2.04 2.35
CA VAL A 17 1.83 -3.14 2.59
C VAL A 17 0.48 -2.75 1.99
N THR A 18 0.08 -3.38 0.91
CA THR A 18 -1.20 -3.16 0.25
C THR A 18 -2.22 -4.18 0.74
N ALA A 19 -3.35 -3.73 1.25
CA ALA A 19 -4.50 -4.58 1.53
C ALA A 19 -5.06 -5.16 0.23
N ILE A 20 -5.27 -6.47 0.17
CA ILE A 20 -5.85 -7.19 -0.98
C ILE A 20 -7.11 -7.96 -0.58
N SER A 21 -7.73 -7.55 0.53
CA SER A 21 -8.94 -8.10 1.11
C SER A 21 -9.57 -7.06 2.05
N TYR A 22 -10.85 -7.25 2.40
CA TYR A 22 -11.63 -6.46 3.34
C TYR A 22 -11.09 -6.57 4.77
N GLU A 23 -10.37 -7.65 5.07
CA GLU A 23 -9.66 -7.79 6.34
C GLU A 23 -8.42 -6.90 6.36
N SER A 24 -8.38 -5.97 7.31
CA SER A 24 -7.27 -5.03 7.45
C SER A 24 -5.94 -5.78 7.73
N PRO A 25 -4.85 -5.48 6.99
CA PRO A 25 -3.53 -6.03 7.26
C PRO A 25 -2.99 -5.67 8.65
N LEU A 26 -3.57 -4.66 9.31
CA LEU A 26 -3.22 -4.28 10.67
C LEU A 26 -3.55 -5.36 11.71
N SER A 27 -4.38 -6.35 11.37
CA SER A 27 -4.61 -7.54 12.20
C SER A 27 -3.46 -8.56 12.12
N LEU A 28 -2.62 -8.48 11.08
CA LEU A 28 -1.54 -9.42 10.76
C LEU A 28 -0.15 -8.81 10.97
N ILE A 29 -0.03 -7.81 11.85
CA ILE A 29 1.22 -7.05 12.09
C ILE A 29 2.42 -7.97 12.37
N SER A 30 2.23 -9.02 13.17
CA SER A 30 3.33 -9.94 13.50
C SER A 30 3.82 -10.77 12.31
N GLU A 31 2.93 -11.09 11.35
CA GLU A 31 3.31 -11.77 10.11
C GLU A 31 4.04 -10.80 9.17
N ILE A 32 3.53 -9.57 9.07
CA ILE A 32 4.14 -8.50 8.28
C ILE A 32 5.54 -8.17 8.78
N GLU A 33 5.76 -8.12 10.09
CA GLU A 33 7.08 -7.92 10.70
C GLU A 33 8.08 -9.01 10.26
N GLN A 34 7.66 -10.28 10.30
CA GLN A 34 8.50 -11.40 9.86
C GLN A 34 8.84 -11.31 8.37
N GLU A 35 7.86 -10.97 7.54
CA GLU A 35 8.06 -10.85 6.10
C GLU A 35 8.96 -9.65 5.75
N LEU A 36 8.79 -8.52 6.43
CA LEU A 36 9.68 -7.36 6.34
C LEU A 36 11.12 -7.73 6.71
N SER A 37 11.33 -8.40 7.84
CA SER A 37 12.66 -8.85 8.24
C SER A 37 13.26 -9.83 7.23
N SER A 38 12.45 -10.71 6.64
CA SER A 38 12.91 -11.65 5.61
C SER A 38 13.28 -10.95 4.30
N LEU A 39 12.55 -9.90 3.91
CA LEU A 39 12.74 -9.19 2.64
C LEU A 39 13.88 -8.18 2.70
N PHE A 40 14.07 -7.52 3.83
CA PHE A 40 14.98 -6.38 3.97
C PHE A 40 16.18 -6.67 4.89
N GLY A 41 16.16 -7.78 5.63
CA GLY A 41 17.15 -8.11 6.65
C GLY A 41 16.83 -7.49 8.02
N SER A 42 17.54 -7.95 9.04
CA SER A 42 17.37 -7.50 10.44
C SER A 42 17.70 -6.03 10.68
N ASP A 43 18.50 -5.45 9.78
CA ASP A 43 19.03 -4.09 9.91
C ASP A 43 18.16 -3.06 9.16
N PHE A 44 16.99 -3.50 8.68
CA PHE A 44 16.03 -2.63 8.02
C PHE A 44 15.51 -1.59 9.03
N PHE A 45 15.68 -0.32 8.66
CA PHE A 45 15.13 0.83 9.35
C PHE A 45 14.45 1.73 8.32
N GLY A 46 13.18 2.07 8.54
CA GLY A 46 12.45 2.91 7.60
C GLY A 46 10.96 3.03 7.91
N GLU A 47 10.29 3.87 7.13
CA GLU A 47 8.84 4.03 7.18
C GLU A 47 8.17 2.95 6.32
N VAL A 48 7.21 2.25 6.89
CA VAL A 48 6.34 1.29 6.21
C VAL A 48 4.98 1.92 6.03
N ILE A 49 4.57 2.06 4.77
CA ILE A 49 3.26 2.59 4.39
C ILE A 49 2.28 1.44 4.24
N PHE A 50 1.05 1.65 4.66
CA PHE A 50 -0.07 0.75 4.47
C PHE A 50 -1.06 1.41 3.51
N ASP A 51 -1.35 0.76 2.39
CA ASP A 51 -2.49 1.12 1.53
C ASP A 51 -3.67 0.22 1.90
N LEU A 52 -4.63 0.77 2.63
CA LEU A 52 -5.78 0.07 3.18
C LEU A 52 -7.00 0.15 2.26
N LEU A 53 -6.83 0.46 0.97
CA LEU A 53 -7.94 0.63 0.02
C LEU A 53 -8.98 -0.49 0.09
N CYS A 54 -8.55 -1.76 0.14
CA CYS A 54 -9.50 -2.88 0.15
C CYS A 54 -10.28 -3.04 1.45
N SER A 55 -9.76 -2.54 2.58
CA SER A 55 -10.42 -2.64 3.89
C SER A 55 -11.13 -1.36 4.31
N ASN A 56 -10.69 -0.20 3.81
CA ASN A 56 -11.16 1.12 4.23
C ASN A 56 -11.79 1.94 3.08
N GLY A 57 -11.62 1.52 1.83
CA GLY A 57 -12.13 2.25 0.67
C GLY A 57 -11.34 3.53 0.39
N PHE A 58 -11.96 4.47 -0.32
CA PHE A 58 -11.39 5.79 -0.63
C PHE A 58 -11.50 6.80 0.53
N GLU A 59 -11.50 6.31 1.76
CA GLU A 59 -11.69 7.13 2.96
C GLU A 59 -10.38 7.82 3.38
N TRP A 60 -10.53 8.85 4.21
CA TRP A 60 -9.43 9.66 4.74
C TRP A 60 -8.37 8.85 5.51
N ASN A 61 -8.71 7.64 5.97
CA ASN A 61 -7.83 6.71 6.66
C ASN A 61 -7.36 5.55 5.77
N ARG A 62 -7.37 5.73 4.45
CA ARG A 62 -6.85 4.75 3.49
C ARG A 62 -5.35 4.51 3.68
N PHE A 63 -4.57 5.56 3.87
CA PHE A 63 -3.14 5.43 4.04
C PHE A 63 -2.73 5.61 5.50
N MET A 64 -1.80 4.79 5.93
CA MET A 64 -1.20 4.86 7.27
C MET A 64 0.29 4.57 7.15
N SER A 65 1.11 5.10 8.05
CA SER A 65 2.49 4.64 8.20
C SER A 65 2.84 4.25 9.61
N MET A 66 3.88 3.41 9.71
CA MET A 66 4.57 3.04 10.95
C MET A 66 6.07 2.98 10.68
N GLU A 67 6.88 3.39 11.65
CA GLU A 67 8.31 3.13 11.65
C GLU A 67 8.56 1.64 11.88
N PHE A 68 9.47 1.07 11.10
CA PHE A 68 10.03 -0.25 11.30
C PHE A 68 11.46 -0.12 11.79
N GLU A 69 11.77 -0.73 12.93
CA GLU A 69 13.10 -0.75 13.53
C GLU A 69 13.32 -2.07 14.26
N GLY A 70 14.51 -2.65 14.10
CA GLY A 70 14.91 -3.81 14.89
C GLY A 70 13.99 -5.02 14.72
N SER A 71 13.49 -5.24 13.50
CA SER A 71 12.53 -6.30 13.15
C SER A 71 11.09 -6.12 13.68
N ALA A 72 10.71 -4.92 14.13
CA ALA A 72 9.38 -4.66 14.65
C ALA A 72 8.79 -3.34 14.11
N LEU A 73 7.47 -3.32 13.93
CA LEU A 73 6.70 -2.12 13.64
C LEU A 73 6.38 -1.40 14.95
N LYS A 74 6.86 -0.16 15.08
CA LYS A 74 6.56 0.68 16.24
C LYS A 74 5.13 1.18 16.18
N ARG A 75 4.21 0.48 16.84
CA ARG A 75 2.79 0.87 16.92
C ARG A 75 2.57 2.30 17.44
N SER A 76 3.46 2.80 18.31
CA SER A 76 3.40 4.18 18.82
C SER A 76 3.70 5.25 17.77
N SER A 77 4.31 4.88 16.64
CA SER A 77 4.56 5.76 15.49
C SER A 77 3.43 5.76 14.46
N ALA A 78 2.37 4.96 14.69
CA ALA A 78 1.26 4.83 13.76
C ALA A 78 0.59 6.17 13.50
N ARG A 79 0.51 6.56 12.23
CA ARG A 79 -0.20 7.79 11.81
C ARG A 79 -0.96 7.56 10.52
N ILE A 80 -2.15 8.14 10.44
CA ILE A 80 -2.88 8.23 9.17
C ILE A 80 -2.18 9.26 8.30
N MET A 81 -2.08 8.96 7.01
CA MET A 81 -1.46 9.82 6.01
C MET A 81 -2.52 10.32 5.03
N ASP A 82 -2.49 11.61 4.74
CA ASP A 82 -3.25 12.16 3.63
C ASP A 82 -2.58 11.79 2.29
N GLU A 83 -3.36 11.63 1.22
CA GLU A 83 -2.83 11.33 -0.10
C GLU A 83 -1.84 12.40 -0.59
N SER A 84 -2.03 13.67 -0.19
CA SER A 84 -1.11 14.78 -0.51
C SER A 84 0.27 14.66 0.13
N GLU A 85 0.43 13.85 1.18
CA GLU A 85 1.73 13.55 1.78
C GLU A 85 2.51 12.49 1.00
N LEU A 86 1.82 11.74 0.13
CA LEU A 86 2.41 10.67 -0.66
C LEU A 86 2.92 11.19 -2.01
N SER A 87 3.99 10.57 -2.50
CA SER A 87 4.47 10.87 -3.84
C SER A 87 3.38 10.54 -4.87
N PRO A 88 3.08 11.43 -5.84
CA PRO A 88 2.12 11.13 -6.91
C PRO A 88 2.46 9.86 -7.68
N LEU A 89 3.76 9.53 -7.81
CA LEU A 89 4.23 8.29 -8.41
C LEU A 89 3.78 7.06 -7.61
N LEU A 90 3.80 7.12 -6.27
CA LEU A 90 3.36 6.00 -5.43
C LEU A 90 1.86 5.73 -5.61
N ILE A 91 1.06 6.78 -5.67
CA ILE A 91 -0.38 6.68 -5.91
C ILE A 91 -0.64 6.06 -7.28
N GLU A 92 0.07 6.51 -8.31
CA GLU A 92 -0.02 5.93 -9.65
C GLU A 92 0.36 4.44 -9.66
N LEU A 93 1.44 4.06 -8.99
CA LEU A 93 1.87 2.66 -8.88
C LEU A 93 0.82 1.78 -8.18
N GLN A 94 0.11 2.29 -7.17
CA GLN A 94 -0.99 1.56 -6.55
C GLN A 94 -2.18 1.39 -7.49
N SER A 95 -2.58 2.45 -8.20
CA SER A 95 -3.65 2.35 -9.19
C SER A 95 -3.32 1.34 -10.30
N GLN A 96 -2.07 1.36 -10.80
CA GLN A 96 -1.59 0.39 -11.78
C GLN A 96 -1.54 -1.04 -11.22
N LEU A 97 -1.16 -1.23 -9.95
CA LEU A 97 -1.21 -2.54 -9.30
C LEU A 97 -2.64 -3.10 -9.35
N PHE A 98 -3.62 -2.35 -8.85
CA PHE A 98 -5.00 -2.82 -8.79
C PHE A 98 -5.58 -3.09 -10.19
N ALA A 99 -5.24 -2.26 -11.17
CA ALA A 99 -5.66 -2.47 -12.55
C ALA A 99 -5.00 -3.70 -13.22
N SER A 100 -3.73 -3.98 -12.90
CA SER A 100 -3.00 -5.14 -13.43
C SER A 100 -3.32 -6.44 -12.70
N LYS A 101 -3.89 -6.36 -11.48
CA LYS A 101 -4.29 -7.50 -10.67
C LYS A 101 -5.73 -7.34 -10.15
N PRO A 102 -6.74 -7.45 -11.03
CA PRO A 102 -8.15 -7.33 -10.63
C PRO A 102 -8.55 -8.34 -9.55
N GLU A 103 -7.85 -9.47 -9.45
CA GLU A 103 -8.04 -10.49 -8.41
C GLU A 103 -7.86 -9.94 -6.98
N TYR A 104 -7.08 -8.86 -6.80
CA TYR A 104 -6.92 -8.22 -5.49
C TYR A 104 -8.15 -7.42 -5.04
N LEU A 105 -9.08 -7.16 -5.96
CA LEU A 105 -10.33 -6.42 -5.70
C LEU A 105 -11.55 -7.34 -5.58
N VAL A 106 -11.37 -8.67 -5.53
CA VAL A 106 -12.49 -9.60 -5.40
C VAL A 106 -13.12 -9.52 -4.01
N ASP A 107 -12.29 -9.50 -2.97
CA ASP A 107 -12.72 -9.51 -1.58
C ASP A 107 -12.55 -8.14 -0.94
N THR A 108 -13.05 -7.07 -1.56
CA THR A 108 -12.89 -5.68 -1.10
C THR A 108 -14.20 -5.10 -0.55
N ILE A 109 -14.11 -4.04 0.26
CA ILE A 109 -15.29 -3.26 0.65
C ILE A 109 -15.78 -2.31 -0.47
N LEU A 110 -14.99 -2.12 -1.52
CA LEU A 110 -15.30 -1.22 -2.62
C LEU A 110 -16.54 -1.68 -3.40
N THR A 111 -17.35 -0.71 -3.80
CA THR A 111 -18.49 -0.93 -4.68
C THR A 111 -18.04 -1.22 -6.12
N SER A 112 -18.91 -1.83 -6.93
CA SER A 112 -18.63 -2.07 -8.35
C SER A 112 -18.35 -0.78 -9.13
N GLN A 113 -18.92 0.36 -8.71
CA GLN A 113 -18.65 1.66 -9.33
C GLN A 113 -17.23 2.14 -9.03
N GLU A 114 -16.80 2.04 -7.78
CA GLU A 114 -15.44 2.39 -7.35
C GLU A 114 -14.39 1.51 -8.02
N ILE A 115 -14.66 0.20 -8.14
CA ILE A 115 -13.81 -0.72 -8.89
C ILE A 115 -13.69 -0.27 -10.36
N ALA A 116 -14.81 0.09 -11.01
CA ALA A 116 -14.76 0.58 -12.39
C ALA A 116 -13.94 1.88 -12.55
N ILE A 117 -13.96 2.78 -11.55
CA ILE A 117 -13.12 3.98 -11.53
C ILE A 117 -11.63 3.61 -11.46
N LEU A 118 -11.25 2.68 -10.59
CA LEU A 118 -9.86 2.19 -10.51
C LEU A 118 -9.39 1.60 -11.84
N MET A 119 -10.23 0.76 -12.45
CA MET A 119 -9.89 0.12 -13.72
C MET A 119 -9.77 1.12 -14.88
N SER A 120 -10.63 2.14 -14.94
CA SER A 120 -10.60 3.15 -16.02
C SER A 120 -9.48 4.18 -15.87
N SER A 121 -9.11 4.52 -14.62
CA SER A 121 -8.04 5.47 -14.33
C SER A 121 -6.64 4.96 -14.73
N ALA A 122 -6.44 3.64 -14.81
CA ALA A 122 -5.24 3.02 -15.35
C ALA A 122 -5.17 3.05 -16.89
N SER A 123 -6.29 2.89 -17.59
CA SER A 123 -6.34 2.88 -19.06
C SER A 123 -6.12 4.26 -19.70
N ASN A 124 -6.54 5.35 -19.04
CA ASN A 124 -6.41 6.70 -19.59
C ASN A 124 -4.99 7.28 -19.50
N LYS A 125 -4.09 6.69 -18.70
CA LYS A 125 -2.74 7.24 -18.49
C LYS A 125 -1.64 6.54 -19.29
N SER A 126 -1.88 5.35 -19.84
CA SER A 126 -0.94 4.69 -20.76
C SER A 126 -0.72 5.46 -22.07
N VAL A 127 -1.60 6.41 -22.41
CA VAL A 127 -1.49 7.24 -23.61
C VAL A 127 -0.52 8.43 -23.42
N ALA A 128 -0.22 8.82 -22.18
CA ALA A 128 0.58 10.02 -21.90
C ALA A 128 2.11 9.79 -21.83
N LEU A 129 2.58 8.54 -21.98
CA LEU A 129 4.01 8.19 -21.94
C LEU A 129 4.64 7.98 -23.33
N TYR A 130 3.91 8.27 -24.42
CA TYR A 130 4.36 8.13 -25.81
C TYR A 130 4.09 9.38 -26.67
N CYS A 131 4.24 10.59 -26.12
CA CYS A 131 4.25 11.84 -26.91
C CYS A 131 5.44 12.70 -26.51
#